data_AF-D2UZK5-F1
#
_entry.id   AF-D2UZK5-F1
#
_cell.length_a   1.000
_cell.length_b   1.000
_cell.length_c   1.000
_cell.angle_alpha   90.00
_cell.angle_beta   90.00
_cell.angle_gamma   90.00
#
_symmetry.space_group_name_H-M   'P 1'
#
loop_
_entity.id
_entity.type
_entity.pdbx_description
1 polymer ?
#
loop_
_entity_poly.entity_id
_entity_poly.type
_entity_poly.pdbx_seq_one_letter_code
_entity_poly.pdbx_strand_id
1 'polypeptide(L)'
;MIHPSAATSGLVNRKKLDEEPIINLQTSNQFIHNEQQFTQKSISNYLIIFSIIINILLFYFLFIVFPRRITSIGDGYNLPNTKWNEVTFLHQHIRSSPSFPKSFNIHDLIAILLTNKETTVGSYQWYKNQLEQFSLLGTTKFKDRVMTRFGFDTERITSPNMFNYFRTFSVKDNCKYQHSCQIYPFNDAIREFNMGNQLDAVLYYYHEPYKYISKPLHSEKKVIGSLWQSLTNFDLEHVSSMEGLQQLSAKIDDLNGENVWRGMRTLSIYMNSEALVEERLSNKIQLVNDKDSMQRFSNSHIDITSCFMKNCTVWINYLYQPIDLDSPKFASKNPTHSSICAFISNCIAGGQLPLRRLLLLRKLGQYVPVRQYGKCFNNAQEGPGGKAFELENNCKFYFAMENSLVPDYITEKFFEGMKALEKGAKILMIYKGAPNIHSFNFPKSMYINIDDYESVDELGKYLKFLNDNPVEFEKRFAQITKSDRIQANKAIDELNYKLGNTIPCRFCKSIGQVKLARYLLFKIGLVPKYYKVNFDEWKEFRSKFNYLGEERLAILDSIYQMAYANLFCPENFRNEFNLGFQY
;
A
#
# COMPACT_ATOMS: atom_id res chain seq x y z
N MET A 1 -4.38 48.03 28.40
CA MET A 1 -4.41 47.54 29.80
C MET A 1 -4.38 46.02 29.69
N ILE A 2 -3.33 45.26 30.00
CA ILE A 2 -2.27 45.36 30.99
C ILE A 2 -0.98 44.80 30.36
N HIS A 3 0.16 45.36 30.76
CA HIS A 3 1.53 44.97 30.45
C HIS A 3 2.22 44.64 31.81
N PRO A 4 3.47 44.16 31.87
CA PRO A 4 3.93 42.77 31.84
C PRO A 4 4.63 42.35 33.16
N SER A 5 5.15 41.12 33.25
CA SER A 5 6.18 40.78 34.26
C SER A 5 7.39 40.06 33.67
N ALA A 6 8.54 40.47 34.20
CA ALA A 6 9.90 40.33 33.74
C ALA A 6 10.54 38.93 33.86
N ALA A 7 11.73 38.87 33.26
CA ALA A 7 12.70 37.81 33.14
C ALA A 7 13.68 37.70 34.33
N THR A 8 14.39 36.57 34.39
CA THR A 8 15.77 36.40 34.91
C THR A 8 16.41 35.29 34.06
N SER A 9 17.27 35.58 33.08
CA SER A 9 18.73 35.84 33.15
C SER A 9 19.59 34.65 33.62
N GLY A 10 20.26 34.03 32.64
CA GLY A 10 21.45 33.19 32.83
C GLY A 10 22.28 33.28 31.54
N LEU A 11 23.41 33.96 31.62
CA LEU A 11 24.24 34.39 30.50
C LEU A 11 25.65 33.79 30.65
N VAL A 12 26.24 33.42 29.50
CA VAL A 12 27.68 33.25 29.21
C VAL A 12 28.32 31.88 29.47
N ASN A 13 28.63 31.15 28.38
CA ASN A 13 30.01 31.12 27.85
C ASN A 13 30.11 30.63 26.39
N ARG A 14 30.83 31.40 25.57
CA ARG A 14 31.26 31.11 24.18
C ARG A 14 32.75 30.74 24.18
N LYS A 15 33.14 29.90 23.20
CA LYS A 15 34.47 29.53 22.65
C LYS A 15 34.59 28.00 22.66
N LYS A 16 35.05 27.26 21.63
CA LYS A 16 35.92 27.48 20.46
C LYS A 16 35.65 26.33 19.46
N LEU A 17 35.40 26.61 18.17
CA LEU A 17 36.16 26.14 16.99
C LEU A 17 37.45 25.34 17.29
N ASP A 18 37.52 24.08 16.85
CA ASP A 18 38.37 23.59 15.74
C ASP A 18 38.44 22.04 15.70
N GLU A 19 38.80 21.53 14.51
CA GLU A 19 39.34 20.19 14.16
C GLU A 19 38.40 19.14 13.53
N GLU A 20 38.35 19.18 12.18
CA GLU A 20 38.23 18.03 11.28
C GLU A 20 39.56 17.23 11.24
N PRO A 21 39.55 15.94 10.85
CA PRO A 21 40.72 15.30 10.27
C PRO A 21 40.61 15.16 8.74
N ILE A 22 41.59 15.77 8.08
CA ILE A 22 42.02 15.55 6.70
C ILE A 22 42.74 14.19 6.62
N ILE A 23 42.39 13.32 5.66
CA ILE A 23 43.34 12.34 5.08
C ILE A 23 43.23 12.30 3.55
N ASN A 24 44.22 12.94 2.94
CA ASN A 24 44.93 12.73 1.68
C ASN A 24 44.38 11.82 0.57
N LEU A 25 44.25 12.44 -0.61
CA LEU A 25 44.49 11.87 -1.93
C LEU A 25 46.01 11.75 -2.19
N GLN A 26 46.47 10.56 -2.57
CA GLN A 26 47.65 10.37 -3.42
C GLN A 26 47.32 9.40 -4.56
N THR A 27 47.74 9.81 -5.74
CA THR A 27 47.46 9.25 -7.07
C THR A 27 48.40 8.12 -7.48
N SER A 28 47.93 7.34 -8.46
CA SER A 28 48.67 6.67 -9.55
C SER A 28 49.65 5.53 -9.21
N ASN A 29 49.23 4.29 -9.46
CA ASN A 29 49.87 3.36 -10.43
C ASN A 29 49.30 1.95 -10.25
N GLN A 30 48.35 1.54 -11.11
CA GLN A 30 48.10 0.13 -11.49
C GLN A 30 46.97 0.07 -12.55
N PHE A 31 47.23 0.69 -13.70
CA PHE A 31 46.64 0.25 -14.96
C PHE A 31 47.68 -0.65 -15.64
N ILE A 32 47.23 -1.69 -16.36
CA ILE A 32 47.99 -2.78 -16.97
C ILE A 32 48.17 -3.99 -16.03
N HIS A 33 47.08 -4.74 -15.77
CA HIS A 33 47.16 -6.21 -15.66
C HIS A 33 45.82 -6.99 -15.73
N ASN A 34 44.67 -6.36 -15.99
CA ASN A 34 43.35 -7.04 -15.88
C ASN A 34 42.66 -7.46 -17.19
N GLU A 35 43.31 -7.43 -18.36
CA GLU A 35 42.66 -7.82 -19.63
C GLU A 35 42.77 -9.30 -20.02
N GLN A 36 43.45 -10.16 -19.25
CA GLN A 36 43.58 -11.59 -19.58
C GLN A 36 42.70 -12.55 -18.75
N GLN A 37 41.94 -12.07 -17.76
CA GLN A 37 41.04 -12.92 -16.94
C GLN A 37 39.57 -12.94 -17.39
N PHE A 38 39.16 -12.09 -18.35
CA PHE A 38 37.76 -11.98 -18.77
C PHE A 38 37.32 -12.95 -19.89
N THR A 39 38.24 -13.69 -20.52
CA THR A 39 37.93 -14.57 -21.66
C THR A 39 37.66 -16.03 -21.28
N GLN A 40 38.01 -16.49 -20.08
CA GLN A 40 37.72 -17.87 -19.64
C GLN A 40 36.31 -18.06 -19.04
N LYS A 41 35.71 -17.00 -18.49
CA LYS A 41 34.41 -17.08 -17.82
C LYS A 41 33.21 -17.07 -18.77
N SER A 42 33.37 -16.57 -20.01
CA SER A 42 32.28 -16.60 -21.01
C SER A 42 32.14 -17.98 -21.66
N ILE A 43 33.23 -18.70 -21.91
CA ILE A 43 33.23 -20.03 -22.56
C ILE A 43 32.53 -21.09 -21.68
N SER A 44 32.70 -21.02 -20.36
CA SER A 44 32.03 -21.94 -19.42
C SER A 44 30.50 -21.75 -19.38
N ASN A 45 30.00 -20.53 -19.55
CA ASN A 45 28.56 -20.27 -19.54
C ASN A 45 27.88 -20.70 -20.85
N TYR A 46 28.58 -20.62 -21.98
CA TYR A 46 28.06 -21.12 -23.26
C TYR A 46 27.94 -22.66 -23.29
N LEU A 47 28.87 -23.39 -22.68
CA LEU A 47 28.82 -24.86 -22.62
C LEU A 47 27.65 -25.38 -21.74
N ILE A 48 27.31 -24.67 -20.67
CA ILE A 48 26.18 -25.01 -19.79
C ILE A 48 24.84 -24.75 -20.50
N ILE A 49 24.72 -23.62 -21.20
CA ILE A 49 23.50 -23.29 -21.96
C ILE A 49 23.32 -24.27 -23.13
N PHE A 50 24.40 -24.67 -23.81
CA PHE A 50 24.35 -25.65 -24.90
C PHE A 50 23.93 -27.05 -24.42
N SER A 51 24.37 -27.47 -23.23
CA SER A 51 23.96 -28.74 -22.61
C SER A 51 22.48 -28.75 -22.22
N ILE A 52 21.95 -27.63 -21.72
CA ILE A 52 20.53 -27.51 -21.35
C ILE A 52 19.63 -27.57 -22.60
N ILE A 53 20.03 -26.91 -23.70
CA ILE A 53 19.28 -26.91 -24.96
C ILE A 53 19.25 -28.31 -25.59
N ILE A 54 20.37 -29.04 -25.58
CA ILE A 54 20.43 -30.43 -26.08
C ILE A 54 19.52 -31.36 -25.28
N ASN A 55 19.48 -31.23 -23.95
CA ASN A 55 18.61 -32.05 -23.10
C ASN A 55 17.12 -31.75 -23.33
N ILE A 56 16.75 -30.48 -23.55
CA ILE A 56 15.36 -30.09 -23.87
C ILE A 56 14.95 -30.63 -25.25
N LEU A 57 15.84 -30.59 -26.23
CA LEU A 57 15.58 -31.13 -27.57
C LEU A 57 15.47 -32.66 -27.58
N LEU A 58 16.30 -33.37 -26.80
CA LEU A 58 16.18 -34.82 -26.60
C LEU A 58 14.88 -35.22 -25.90
N PHE A 59 14.42 -34.43 -24.93
CA PHE A 59 13.16 -34.65 -24.23
C PHE A 59 11.94 -34.46 -25.14
N TYR A 60 11.99 -33.48 -26.05
CA TYR A 60 10.96 -33.27 -27.07
C TYR A 60 10.96 -34.36 -28.16
N PHE A 61 12.14 -34.88 -28.54
CA PHE A 61 12.25 -35.92 -29.55
C PHE A 61 11.66 -37.27 -29.07
N LEU A 62 11.79 -37.59 -27.78
CA LEU A 62 11.24 -38.80 -27.18
C LEU A 62 9.70 -38.80 -27.09
N PHE A 63 9.06 -37.63 -27.02
CA PHE A 63 7.59 -37.52 -26.95
C PHE A 63 6.88 -37.49 -28.31
N ILE A 64 7.60 -37.21 -29.39
CA ILE A 64 7.00 -37.06 -30.73
C ILE A 64 7.09 -38.36 -31.57
N VAL A 65 8.02 -39.27 -31.26
CA VAL A 65 8.33 -40.42 -32.14
C VAL A 65 7.59 -41.73 -31.77
N PHE A 66 6.97 -41.85 -30.60
CA PHE A 66 6.24 -43.07 -30.21
C PHE A 66 4.78 -42.82 -29.82
N PRO A 67 3.82 -42.94 -30.76
CA PRO A 67 2.42 -43.05 -30.42
C PRO A 67 2.02 -44.53 -30.38
N ARG A 68 1.69 -45.09 -29.20
CA ARG A 68 0.59 -46.06 -29.06
C ARG A 68 0.31 -46.55 -27.63
N ARG A 69 -1.00 -46.62 -27.36
CA ARG A 69 -1.73 -47.45 -26.39
C ARG A 69 -1.09 -48.82 -26.17
N ILE A 70 -1.15 -49.34 -24.94
CA ILE A 70 -1.64 -50.69 -24.61
C ILE A 70 -2.08 -50.75 -23.14
N THR A 71 -3.11 -51.55 -22.96
CA THR A 71 -3.89 -51.94 -21.78
C THR A 71 -3.12 -52.73 -20.72
N SER A 72 -3.76 -52.86 -19.55
CA SER A 72 -3.42 -53.69 -18.38
C SER A 72 -2.65 -54.98 -18.65
N ILE A 73 -1.64 -55.26 -17.82
CA ILE A 73 -1.28 -56.56 -17.21
C ILE A 73 -0.32 -56.26 -16.04
N GLY A 74 -0.43 -57.06 -14.97
CA GLY A 74 0.24 -56.86 -13.69
C GLY A 74 1.72 -57.27 -13.63
N ASP A 75 2.19 -57.13 -12.39
CA ASP A 75 3.44 -57.59 -11.79
C ASP A 75 4.73 -56.82 -12.12
N GLY A 76 5.13 -56.00 -11.14
CA GLY A 76 6.40 -56.25 -10.47
C GLY A 76 7.61 -55.46 -10.96
N TYR A 77 7.59 -54.13 -10.88
CA TYR A 77 8.82 -53.34 -10.67
C TYR A 77 8.52 -52.12 -9.78
N ASN A 78 9.01 -52.19 -8.54
CA ASN A 78 8.97 -51.10 -7.56
C ASN A 78 9.86 -49.94 -8.01
N LEU A 79 9.25 -48.82 -8.41
CA LEU A 79 9.90 -47.51 -8.45
C LEU A 79 9.74 -46.85 -7.06
N PRO A 80 10.82 -46.32 -6.44
CA PRO A 80 10.74 -45.76 -5.10
C PRO A 80 9.90 -44.47 -5.09
N ASN A 81 8.79 -44.55 -4.38
CA ASN A 81 7.79 -43.50 -4.17
C ASN A 81 8.37 -42.42 -3.22
N THR A 82 9.16 -41.50 -3.76
CA THR A 82 9.89 -40.45 -3.00
C THR A 82 9.02 -39.26 -2.57
N LYS A 83 7.70 -39.42 -2.41
CA LYS A 83 6.76 -38.33 -2.05
C LYS A 83 5.98 -38.50 -0.74
N TRP A 84 6.35 -39.44 0.13
CA TRP A 84 5.57 -39.75 1.35
C TRP A 84 6.31 -39.62 2.68
N ASN A 85 7.35 -38.78 2.72
CA ASN A 85 8.22 -38.58 3.89
C ASN A 85 7.95 -37.29 4.70
N GLU A 86 6.74 -36.72 4.70
CA GLU A 86 6.42 -35.66 5.68
C GLU A 86 5.44 -36.12 6.75
N VAL A 87 4.25 -36.65 6.40
CA VAL A 87 3.24 -37.05 7.40
C VAL A 87 3.58 -38.38 8.09
N THR A 88 4.14 -39.35 7.35
CA THR A 88 4.62 -40.63 7.88
C THR A 88 5.97 -40.48 8.59
N PHE A 89 6.83 -39.59 8.07
CA PHE A 89 8.09 -39.20 8.71
C PHE A 89 7.85 -38.39 9.99
N LEU A 90 6.82 -37.53 10.03
CA LEU A 90 6.32 -36.90 11.26
C LEU A 90 6.02 -38.01 12.27
N HIS A 91 5.13 -38.97 11.98
CA HIS A 91 4.82 -40.05 12.93
C HIS A 91 6.03 -40.91 13.37
N GLN A 92 7.02 -41.17 12.50
CA GLN A 92 8.18 -42.03 12.82
C GLN A 92 9.40 -41.31 13.43
N HIS A 93 9.65 -40.02 13.15
CA HIS A 93 10.78 -39.24 13.73
C HIS A 93 10.41 -38.47 15.00
N ILE A 94 9.11 -38.33 15.33
CA ILE A 94 8.57 -37.65 16.54
C ILE A 94 9.17 -38.14 17.86
N ARG A 95 9.72 -39.36 17.93
CA ARG A 95 10.22 -39.93 19.20
C ARG A 95 11.67 -39.59 19.56
N SER A 96 12.43 -38.88 18.71
CA SER A 96 13.89 -38.72 18.90
C SER A 96 14.39 -37.29 19.10
N SER A 97 13.55 -36.27 18.96
CA SER A 97 13.96 -34.86 19.15
C SER A 97 13.38 -34.27 20.45
N PRO A 98 14.20 -33.67 21.35
CA PRO A 98 13.76 -33.12 22.63
C PRO A 98 12.76 -31.96 22.53
N SER A 99 12.61 -31.34 21.35
CA SER A 99 11.79 -30.14 21.12
C SER A 99 10.46 -30.38 20.39
N PHE A 100 10.07 -31.63 20.14
CA PHE A 100 8.83 -31.97 19.44
C PHE A 100 7.63 -32.20 20.39
N PRO A 101 6.39 -31.79 20.03
CA PRO A 101 5.20 -32.15 20.79
C PRO A 101 5.01 -33.67 20.84
N LYS A 102 4.64 -34.22 22.02
CA LYS A 102 4.41 -35.67 22.21
C LYS A 102 3.23 -36.23 21.39
N SER A 103 2.30 -35.37 20.99
CA SER A 103 1.16 -35.64 20.11
C SER A 103 0.68 -34.32 19.49
N PHE A 104 0.32 -34.31 18.21
CA PHE A 104 -0.25 -33.13 17.57
C PHE A 104 -1.75 -33.02 17.87
N ASN A 105 -2.19 -31.83 18.27
CA ASN A 105 -3.61 -31.51 18.37
C ASN A 105 -4.14 -31.00 17.01
N ILE A 106 -5.45 -30.79 16.93
CA ILE A 106 -6.11 -30.34 15.70
C ILE A 106 -5.55 -29.01 15.16
N HIS A 107 -5.15 -28.07 16.02
CA HIS A 107 -4.56 -26.80 15.59
C HIS A 107 -3.18 -26.99 14.97
N ASP A 108 -2.37 -27.89 15.53
CA ASP A 108 -1.05 -28.22 14.99
C ASP A 108 -1.16 -28.82 13.58
N LEU A 109 -2.10 -29.75 13.40
CA LEU A 109 -2.37 -30.39 12.12
C LEU A 109 -2.84 -29.36 11.08
N ILE A 110 -3.73 -28.45 11.46
CA ILE A 110 -4.19 -27.38 10.56
C ILE A 110 -3.04 -26.40 10.24
N ALA A 111 -2.19 -26.06 11.21
CA ALA A 111 -1.02 -25.21 10.96
C ALA A 111 -0.04 -25.87 9.98
N ILE A 112 0.19 -27.18 10.09
CA ILE A 112 0.97 -27.97 9.13
C ILE A 112 0.38 -27.85 7.72
N LEU A 113 -0.95 -28.01 7.58
CA LEU A 113 -1.62 -27.90 6.28
C LEU A 113 -1.52 -26.48 5.70
N LEU A 114 -1.84 -25.47 6.50
CA LEU A 114 -1.86 -24.07 6.07
C LEU A 114 -0.50 -23.58 5.56
N THR A 115 0.58 -24.08 6.17
CA THR A 115 1.96 -23.69 5.86
C THR A 115 2.64 -24.60 4.84
N ASN A 116 1.96 -25.62 4.33
CA ASN A 116 2.54 -26.50 3.32
C ASN A 116 2.26 -25.98 1.89
N LYS A 117 3.27 -25.36 1.28
CA LYS A 117 3.23 -24.80 -0.08
C LYS A 117 3.02 -25.84 -1.18
N GLU A 118 3.43 -27.08 -0.96
CA GLU A 118 3.30 -28.17 -1.94
C GLU A 118 1.87 -28.73 -2.01
N THR A 119 1.00 -28.34 -1.09
CA THR A 119 -0.39 -28.81 -1.09
C THR A 119 -1.24 -28.00 -2.06
N THR A 120 -2.00 -28.73 -2.87
CA THR A 120 -2.98 -28.14 -3.80
C THR A 120 -4.28 -27.74 -3.10
N VAL A 121 -4.46 -28.11 -1.83
CA VAL A 121 -5.66 -27.85 -1.02
C VAL A 121 -5.25 -27.57 0.42
N GLY A 122 -5.87 -26.58 1.05
CA GLY A 122 -5.72 -26.28 2.48
C GLY A 122 -4.55 -25.37 2.84
N SER A 123 -3.62 -25.08 1.93
CA SER A 123 -2.57 -24.07 2.15
C SER A 123 -3.14 -22.65 2.20
N TYR A 124 -2.41 -21.71 2.81
CA TYR A 124 -2.82 -20.30 2.85
C TYR A 124 -3.03 -19.73 1.44
N GLN A 125 -2.11 -20.02 0.50
CA GLN A 125 -2.23 -19.57 -0.88
C GLN A 125 -3.47 -20.16 -1.56
N TRP A 126 -3.79 -21.44 -1.28
CA TRP A 126 -5.01 -22.05 -1.78
C TRP A 126 -6.26 -21.36 -1.23
N TYR A 127 -6.33 -21.07 0.08
CA TYR A 127 -7.45 -20.33 0.66
C TYR A 127 -7.64 -18.94 0.04
N LYS A 128 -6.55 -18.20 -0.20
CA LYS A 128 -6.61 -16.91 -0.92
C LYS A 128 -7.19 -17.08 -2.31
N ASN A 129 -6.77 -18.10 -3.04
CA ASN A 129 -7.30 -18.40 -4.37
C ASN A 129 -8.79 -18.76 -4.33
N GLN A 130 -9.23 -19.57 -3.36
CA GLN A 130 -10.65 -19.91 -3.18
C GLN A 130 -11.51 -18.68 -2.93
N LEU A 131 -11.01 -17.77 -2.09
CA LEU A 131 -11.65 -16.49 -1.81
C LEU A 131 -11.83 -15.67 -3.09
N GLU A 132 -10.74 -15.41 -3.79
CA GLU A 132 -10.70 -14.42 -4.88
C GLU A 132 -11.31 -14.91 -6.18
N GLN A 133 -11.14 -16.19 -6.50
CA GLN A 133 -11.61 -16.76 -7.76
C GLN A 133 -13.04 -17.28 -7.66
N PHE A 134 -13.44 -17.76 -6.48
CA PHE A 134 -14.68 -18.53 -6.34
C PHE A 134 -15.64 -18.01 -5.27
N SER A 135 -15.27 -16.97 -4.51
CA SER A 135 -16.06 -16.49 -3.36
C SER A 135 -16.34 -17.60 -2.33
N LEU A 136 -15.33 -18.43 -2.07
CA LEU A 136 -15.39 -19.55 -1.13
C LEU A 136 -14.46 -19.34 0.06
N LEU A 137 -14.83 -19.87 1.22
CA LEU A 137 -13.93 -20.05 2.36
C LEU A 137 -13.47 -21.51 2.38
N GLY A 138 -12.29 -21.76 1.82
CA GLY A 138 -11.85 -23.11 1.52
C GLY A 138 -12.77 -23.71 0.44
N THR A 139 -13.41 -24.83 0.73
CA THR A 139 -14.45 -25.40 -0.16
C THR A 139 -15.86 -24.92 0.17
N THR A 140 -16.03 -24.12 1.22
CA THR A 140 -17.34 -23.74 1.74
C THR A 140 -17.95 -22.60 0.96
N LYS A 141 -19.18 -22.83 0.50
CA LYS A 141 -20.04 -21.80 -0.09
C LYS A 141 -20.90 -21.16 0.98
N PHE A 142 -20.88 -19.84 1.05
CA PHE A 142 -21.74 -19.08 1.96
C PHE A 142 -23.20 -19.23 1.52
N LYS A 143 -24.10 -19.42 2.49
CA LYS A 143 -25.56 -19.35 2.27
C LYS A 143 -25.94 -17.99 1.73
N ASP A 144 -25.34 -16.96 2.30
CA ASP A 144 -25.39 -15.61 1.79
C ASP A 144 -24.43 -15.42 0.61
N ARG A 145 -24.96 -15.03 -0.55
CA ARG A 145 -24.17 -14.87 -1.78
C ARG A 145 -23.19 -13.69 -1.71
N VAL A 146 -23.37 -12.75 -0.78
CA VAL A 146 -22.51 -11.58 -0.61
C VAL A 146 -21.52 -11.83 0.51
N MET A 147 -20.28 -12.21 0.18
CA MET A 147 -19.30 -12.63 1.17
C MET A 147 -18.80 -11.46 2.02
N THR A 148 -18.62 -10.28 1.43
CA THR A 148 -18.22 -9.04 2.12
C THR A 148 -19.28 -7.94 2.01
N ARG A 149 -19.73 -7.42 3.15
CA ARG A 149 -20.58 -6.23 3.27
C ARG A 149 -19.76 -5.06 3.79
N PHE A 150 -19.61 -4.03 2.96
CA PHE A 150 -18.88 -2.82 3.28
C PHE A 150 -19.84 -1.63 3.37
N GLY A 151 -19.74 -0.79 4.40
CA GLY A 151 -20.58 0.40 4.51
C GLY A 151 -19.83 1.64 5.03
N PHE A 152 -20.58 2.71 5.24
CA PHE A 152 -20.05 4.00 5.69
C PHE A 152 -20.64 4.39 7.04
N ASP A 153 -19.86 5.15 7.82
CA ASP A 153 -20.23 5.58 9.17
C ASP A 153 -20.82 6.99 9.27
N THR A 154 -20.97 7.67 8.13
CA THR A 154 -21.53 9.03 8.09
C THR A 154 -22.21 9.33 6.76
N GLU A 155 -23.34 10.05 6.85
CA GLU A 155 -24.06 10.60 5.70
C GLU A 155 -23.16 11.49 4.85
N ARG A 156 -22.26 12.26 5.49
CA ARG A 156 -21.41 13.24 4.79
C ARG A 156 -20.54 12.59 3.74
N ILE A 157 -19.87 11.47 4.09
CA ILE A 157 -19.03 10.71 3.16
C ILE A 157 -19.88 10.10 2.06
N THR A 158 -21.13 9.76 2.33
CA THR A 158 -21.97 9.23 1.26
C THR A 158 -22.75 10.31 0.54
N SER A 159 -22.70 11.59 0.89
CA SER A 159 -23.53 12.59 0.20
C SER A 159 -23.29 12.60 -1.32
N PRO A 160 -24.26 12.99 -2.17
CA PRO A 160 -24.01 13.13 -3.60
C PRO A 160 -22.82 14.07 -3.95
N ASN A 161 -22.42 14.91 -3.00
CA ASN A 161 -21.32 15.87 -3.13
C ASN A 161 -19.95 15.33 -2.67
N MET A 162 -19.89 14.17 -2.02
CA MET A 162 -18.66 13.56 -1.49
C MET A 162 -18.70 12.05 -1.78
N PHE A 163 -17.67 11.50 -2.42
CA PHE A 163 -17.61 10.07 -2.75
C PHE A 163 -18.84 9.51 -3.49
N ASN A 164 -19.51 10.31 -4.32
CA ASN A 164 -20.59 9.84 -5.20
C ASN A 164 -20.19 8.57 -5.97
N TYR A 165 -18.93 8.49 -6.36
CA TYR A 165 -18.32 7.30 -6.96
C TYR A 165 -18.61 6.01 -6.20
N PHE A 166 -18.52 5.98 -4.87
CA PHE A 166 -18.79 4.77 -4.08
C PHE A 166 -20.28 4.36 -4.08
N ARG A 167 -21.21 5.29 -4.34
CA ARG A 167 -22.64 4.97 -4.45
C ARG A 167 -22.98 4.31 -5.78
N THR A 168 -22.34 4.76 -6.84
CA THR A 168 -22.63 4.32 -8.21
C THR A 168 -21.73 3.17 -8.66
N PHE A 169 -20.69 2.84 -7.89
CA PHE A 169 -19.73 1.80 -8.26
C PHE A 169 -20.27 0.40 -7.98
N SER A 170 -20.46 -0.39 -9.04
CA SER A 170 -20.80 -1.80 -8.93
C SER A 170 -19.52 -2.64 -8.83
N VAL A 171 -19.24 -3.18 -7.64
CA VAL A 171 -18.09 -4.07 -7.43
C VAL A 171 -18.19 -5.31 -8.31
N LYS A 172 -19.39 -5.88 -8.44
CA LYS A 172 -19.65 -7.05 -9.28
C LYS A 172 -19.26 -6.84 -10.74
N ASP A 173 -19.53 -5.65 -11.27
CA ASP A 173 -19.33 -5.38 -12.70
C ASP A 173 -17.93 -4.84 -13.00
N ASN A 174 -17.23 -4.29 -12.00
CA ASN A 174 -15.97 -3.56 -12.19
C ASN A 174 -14.73 -4.23 -11.58
N CYS A 175 -14.88 -5.16 -10.62
CA CYS A 175 -13.76 -5.79 -9.93
C CYS A 175 -13.59 -7.24 -10.38
N LYS A 176 -12.71 -7.46 -11.37
CA LYS A 176 -12.35 -8.82 -11.83
C LYS A 176 -11.56 -9.56 -10.74
N TYR A 177 -11.76 -10.88 -10.65
CA TYR A 177 -11.05 -11.76 -9.71
C TYR A 177 -11.15 -11.31 -8.25
N GLN A 178 -12.38 -11.09 -7.80
CA GLN A 178 -12.68 -10.70 -6.45
C GLN A 178 -13.85 -11.52 -5.90
N HIS A 179 -13.79 -11.82 -4.60
CA HIS A 179 -14.94 -12.32 -3.88
C HIS A 179 -16.13 -11.36 -3.98
N SER A 180 -17.33 -11.92 -3.85
CA SER A 180 -18.56 -11.13 -3.84
C SER A 180 -18.54 -10.11 -2.70
N CYS A 181 -18.69 -8.84 -3.07
CA CYS A 181 -18.70 -7.74 -2.13
C CYS A 181 -19.77 -6.74 -2.52
N GLN A 182 -20.48 -6.21 -1.52
CA GLN A 182 -21.51 -5.20 -1.69
C GLN A 182 -21.21 -3.99 -0.81
N ILE A 183 -21.44 -2.82 -1.39
CA ILE A 183 -21.19 -1.52 -0.76
C ILE A 183 -22.54 -0.88 -0.43
N TYR A 184 -22.69 -0.47 0.82
CA TYR A 184 -23.91 0.12 1.33
C TYR A 184 -23.66 1.59 1.71
N PRO A 185 -24.30 2.57 1.04
CA PRO A 185 -24.35 3.95 1.50
C PRO A 185 -24.87 4.04 2.95
N PHE A 186 -24.62 5.15 3.67
CA PHE A 186 -24.87 5.24 5.11
C PHE A 186 -26.29 4.84 5.54
N ASN A 187 -27.33 5.36 4.87
CA ASN A 187 -28.71 5.04 5.21
C ASN A 187 -29.05 3.56 4.98
N ASP A 188 -28.45 2.96 3.97
CA ASP A 188 -28.64 1.54 3.67
C ASP A 188 -27.83 0.69 4.64
N ALA A 189 -26.62 1.11 5.01
CA ALA A 189 -25.82 0.51 6.08
C ALA A 189 -26.57 0.47 7.42
N ILE A 190 -27.24 1.57 7.81
CA ILE A 190 -28.11 1.61 8.99
C ILE A 190 -29.30 0.66 8.83
N ARG A 191 -29.94 0.65 7.65
CA ARG A 191 -31.09 -0.21 7.37
C ARG A 191 -30.72 -1.69 7.51
N GLU A 192 -29.61 -2.10 6.89
CA GLU A 192 -29.07 -3.46 7.01
C GLU A 192 -28.81 -3.80 8.47
N PHE A 193 -28.12 -2.92 9.20
CA PHE A 193 -27.84 -3.11 10.62
C PHE A 193 -29.13 -3.31 11.45
N ASN A 194 -30.14 -2.48 11.22
CA ASN A 194 -31.44 -2.57 11.90
C ASN A 194 -32.24 -3.82 11.51
N MET A 195 -32.04 -4.36 10.31
CA MET A 195 -32.62 -5.62 9.85
C MET A 195 -31.86 -6.85 10.37
N GLY A 196 -30.80 -6.66 11.17
CA GLY A 196 -29.95 -7.72 11.70
C GLY A 196 -28.86 -8.18 10.73
N ASN A 197 -28.77 -7.59 9.53
CA ASN A 197 -27.69 -7.83 8.59
C ASN A 197 -26.47 -7.00 9.01
N GLN A 198 -25.37 -7.66 9.33
CA GLN A 198 -24.19 -6.97 9.85
C GLN A 198 -23.15 -6.72 8.77
N LEU A 199 -22.60 -5.50 8.80
CA LEU A 199 -21.49 -5.11 7.96
C LEU A 199 -20.19 -5.78 8.45
N ASP A 200 -19.43 -6.27 7.48
CA ASP A 200 -18.10 -6.84 7.70
C ASP A 200 -17.05 -5.74 7.91
N ALA A 201 -17.24 -4.58 7.29
CA ALA A 201 -16.40 -3.40 7.48
C ALA A 201 -17.17 -2.08 7.35
N VAL A 202 -16.67 -1.07 8.04
CA VAL A 202 -17.18 0.30 7.98
C VAL A 202 -16.04 1.28 7.72
N LEU A 203 -16.24 2.19 6.78
CA LEU A 203 -15.33 3.30 6.53
C LEU A 203 -15.81 4.54 7.28
N TYR A 204 -14.87 5.17 7.97
CA TYR A 204 -15.07 6.48 8.57
C TYR A 204 -13.96 7.44 8.15
N TYR A 205 -14.34 8.71 8.01
CA TYR A 205 -13.47 9.79 7.57
C TYR A 205 -12.91 10.52 8.77
N TYR A 206 -11.64 10.91 8.70
CA TYR A 206 -10.88 11.39 9.86
C TYR A 206 -11.47 12.59 10.60
N HIS A 207 -12.34 13.38 9.96
CA HIS A 207 -13.02 14.53 10.56
C HIS A 207 -14.24 14.16 11.41
N GLU A 208 -14.73 12.93 11.32
CA GLU A 208 -15.94 12.49 11.97
C GLU A 208 -15.59 11.51 13.11
N PRO A 209 -16.25 11.62 14.28
CA PRO A 209 -16.07 10.64 15.33
C PRO A 209 -16.56 9.27 14.83
N TYR A 210 -15.81 8.22 15.12
CA TYR A 210 -16.24 6.85 14.84
C TYR A 210 -17.54 6.57 15.61
N LYS A 211 -18.63 6.34 14.87
CA LYS A 211 -19.93 5.94 15.40
C LYS A 211 -20.04 4.42 15.35
N TYR A 212 -20.66 3.86 16.39
CA TYR A 212 -20.62 2.42 16.64
C TYR A 212 -21.67 1.64 15.83
N ILE A 213 -21.68 1.75 14.50
CA ILE A 213 -22.36 0.75 13.66
C ILE A 213 -21.43 -0.47 13.55
N SER A 214 -21.13 -1.11 14.68
CA SER A 214 -20.08 -2.13 14.77
C SER A 214 -20.42 -3.22 15.77
N LYS A 215 -20.11 -4.46 15.42
CA LYS A 215 -20.10 -5.57 16.39
C LYS A 215 -18.91 -5.41 17.34
N PRO A 216 -19.10 -5.54 18.66
CA PRO A 216 -18.00 -5.40 19.61
C PRO A 216 -17.07 -6.62 19.58
N LEU A 217 -15.86 -6.45 20.11
CA LEU A 217 -14.86 -7.52 20.26
C LEU A 217 -15.42 -8.75 21.02
N HIS A 218 -16.34 -8.55 21.96
CA HIS A 218 -16.95 -9.66 22.71
C HIS A 218 -17.68 -10.65 21.79
N SER A 219 -18.32 -10.18 20.72
CA SER A 219 -18.98 -11.05 19.73
C SER A 219 -17.97 -11.94 19.00
N GLU A 220 -16.80 -11.41 18.67
CA GLU A 220 -15.72 -12.18 18.03
C GLU A 220 -15.18 -13.27 18.97
N LYS A 221 -14.92 -12.95 20.24
CA LYS A 221 -14.49 -13.93 21.24
C LYS A 221 -15.49 -15.07 21.41
N LYS A 222 -16.79 -14.76 21.42
CA LYS A 222 -17.86 -15.77 21.52
C LYS A 222 -17.82 -16.74 20.34
N VAL A 223 -17.71 -16.24 19.11
CA VAL A 223 -17.70 -17.11 17.93
C VAL A 223 -16.42 -17.95 17.83
N ILE A 224 -15.27 -17.42 18.26
CA ILE A 224 -14.03 -18.20 18.37
C ILE A 224 -14.19 -19.32 19.41
N GLY A 225 -14.79 -19.04 20.57
CA GLY A 225 -15.08 -20.06 21.57
C GLY A 225 -15.97 -21.19 21.03
N SER A 226 -17.01 -20.85 20.28
CA SER A 226 -17.87 -21.85 19.61
C SER A 226 -17.13 -22.66 18.55
N LEU A 227 -16.25 -22.02 17.76
CA LEU A 227 -15.37 -22.73 16.82
C LEU A 227 -14.53 -23.77 17.56
N TRP A 228 -13.85 -23.39 18.64
CA TRP A 228 -12.96 -24.30 19.35
C TRP A 228 -13.68 -25.44 20.05
N GLN A 229 -14.86 -25.17 20.63
CA GLN A 229 -15.72 -26.21 21.16
C GLN A 229 -16.19 -27.19 20.06
N SER A 230 -16.40 -26.70 18.83
CA SER A 230 -16.69 -27.58 17.69
C SER A 230 -15.47 -28.46 17.36
N LEU A 231 -14.27 -27.89 17.39
CA LEU A 231 -13.01 -28.61 17.10
C LEU A 231 -12.70 -29.75 18.08
N THR A 232 -13.15 -29.69 19.34
CA THR A 232 -12.94 -30.79 20.31
C THR A 232 -13.72 -32.05 19.98
N ASN A 233 -14.73 -31.96 19.11
CA ASN A 233 -15.59 -33.09 18.75
C ASN A 233 -15.08 -33.86 17.52
N PHE A 234 -13.97 -33.43 16.93
CA PHE A 234 -13.40 -34.11 15.77
C PHE A 234 -12.47 -35.23 16.22
N ASP A 235 -12.74 -36.42 15.71
CA ASP A 235 -11.87 -37.57 15.87
C ASP A 235 -10.61 -37.42 14.98
N LEU A 236 -9.44 -37.50 15.61
CA LEU A 236 -8.14 -37.36 14.95
C LEU A 236 -7.50 -38.72 14.66
N GLU A 237 -8.02 -39.84 15.18
CA GLU A 237 -7.44 -41.17 15.04
C GLU A 237 -7.35 -41.62 13.56
N HIS A 238 -8.23 -41.08 12.71
CA HIS A 238 -8.30 -41.40 11.29
C HIS A 238 -7.53 -40.42 10.37
N VAL A 239 -6.91 -39.38 10.92
CA VAL A 239 -6.10 -38.42 10.15
C VAL A 239 -4.68 -38.97 9.97
N SER A 240 -4.55 -40.02 9.15
CA SER A 240 -3.28 -40.69 8.86
C SER A 240 -2.62 -40.24 7.55
N SER A 241 -3.32 -39.42 6.74
CA SER A 241 -2.86 -38.95 5.43
C SER A 241 -3.10 -37.45 5.23
N MET A 242 -2.38 -36.88 4.26
CA MET A 242 -2.59 -35.48 3.85
C MET A 242 -4.01 -35.25 3.33
N GLU A 243 -4.58 -36.23 2.62
CA GLU A 243 -5.96 -36.17 2.14
C GLU A 243 -6.95 -36.13 3.31
N GLY A 244 -6.77 -36.97 4.32
CA GLY A 244 -7.60 -36.94 5.53
C GLY A 244 -7.52 -35.60 6.26
N LEU A 245 -6.33 -34.99 6.30
CA LEU A 245 -6.13 -33.66 6.88
C LEU A 245 -6.83 -32.55 6.07
N GLN A 246 -6.81 -32.65 4.73
CA GLN A 246 -7.54 -31.74 3.85
C GLN A 246 -9.06 -31.88 4.04
N GLN A 247 -9.57 -33.11 4.14
CA GLN A 247 -10.98 -33.40 4.40
C GLN A 247 -11.43 -32.87 5.77
N LEU A 248 -10.61 -33.07 6.81
CA LEU A 248 -10.84 -32.50 8.14
C LEU A 248 -10.93 -30.97 8.07
N SER A 249 -9.95 -30.33 7.42
CA SER A 249 -9.91 -28.89 7.25
C SER A 249 -11.15 -28.36 6.53
N ALA A 250 -11.58 -29.02 5.45
CA ALA A 250 -12.77 -28.69 4.69
C ALA A 250 -14.06 -28.85 5.52
N LYS A 251 -14.16 -29.92 6.33
CA LYS A 251 -15.30 -30.15 7.23
C LYS A 251 -15.42 -29.06 8.30
N ILE A 252 -14.29 -28.57 8.83
CA ILE A 252 -14.28 -27.43 9.76
C ILE A 252 -14.83 -26.17 9.09
N ASP A 253 -14.41 -25.92 7.83
CA ASP A 253 -14.87 -24.76 7.07
C ASP A 253 -16.38 -24.85 6.78
N ASP A 254 -16.89 -26.03 6.45
CA ASP A 254 -18.32 -26.24 6.15
C ASP A 254 -19.20 -26.00 7.38
N LEU A 255 -18.79 -26.54 8.53
CA LEU A 255 -19.55 -26.44 9.78
C LEU A 255 -19.47 -25.05 10.42
N ASN A 256 -18.33 -24.37 10.31
CA ASN A 256 -18.06 -23.18 11.13
C ASN A 256 -17.75 -21.92 10.30
N GLY A 257 -17.32 -22.05 9.05
CA GLY A 257 -16.69 -20.98 8.28
C GLY A 257 -17.54 -19.71 8.16
N GLU A 258 -18.77 -19.82 7.65
CA GLU A 258 -19.66 -18.68 7.50
C GLU A 258 -20.06 -18.09 8.86
N ASN A 259 -20.33 -18.92 9.88
CA ASN A 259 -20.69 -18.44 11.21
C ASN A 259 -19.54 -17.64 11.84
N VAL A 260 -18.30 -18.13 11.75
CA VAL A 260 -17.12 -17.41 12.24
C VAL A 260 -16.92 -16.14 11.44
N TRP A 261 -16.97 -16.20 10.12
CA TRP A 261 -16.84 -15.03 9.24
C TRP A 261 -17.84 -13.94 9.62
N ARG A 262 -19.13 -14.27 9.69
CA ARG A 262 -20.17 -13.31 10.07
C ARG A 262 -20.05 -12.88 11.52
N GLY A 263 -19.60 -13.75 12.41
CA GLY A 263 -19.46 -13.53 13.85
C GLY A 263 -18.29 -12.63 14.26
N MET A 264 -17.29 -12.46 13.39
CA MET A 264 -16.18 -11.52 13.60
C MET A 264 -16.66 -10.11 13.89
N ARG A 265 -15.83 -9.34 14.60
CA ARG A 265 -16.13 -7.93 14.81
C ARG A 265 -16.10 -7.18 13.47
N THR A 266 -16.82 -6.08 13.40
CA THR A 266 -16.77 -5.20 12.22
C THR A 266 -15.37 -4.60 12.11
N LEU A 267 -14.78 -4.65 10.91
CA LEU A 267 -13.50 -4.01 10.62
C LEU A 267 -13.70 -2.51 10.43
N SER A 268 -12.72 -1.70 10.83
CA SER A 268 -12.76 -0.26 10.55
C SER A 268 -11.70 0.14 9.52
N ILE A 269 -12.15 0.93 8.55
CA ILE A 269 -11.31 1.54 7.51
C ILE A 269 -11.18 3.02 7.83
N TYR A 270 -9.97 3.43 8.19
CA TYR A 270 -9.65 4.83 8.44
C TYR A 270 -9.15 5.50 7.16
N MET A 271 -9.91 6.46 6.67
CA MET A 271 -9.56 7.22 5.47
C MET A 271 -9.17 8.65 5.82
N ASN A 272 -7.95 9.03 5.44
CA ASN A 272 -7.45 10.39 5.58
C ASN A 272 -6.55 10.76 4.40
N SER A 273 -7.02 11.70 3.58
CA SER A 273 -6.23 12.26 2.48
C SER A 273 -5.35 13.43 2.91
N GLU A 274 -5.53 14.00 4.10
CA GLU A 274 -4.85 15.22 4.51
C GLU A 274 -3.54 14.94 5.24
N ALA A 275 -2.62 15.91 5.19
CA ALA A 275 -1.26 15.80 5.75
C ALA A 275 -1.21 15.46 7.26
N LEU A 276 -2.32 15.63 7.97
CA LEU A 276 -2.48 15.24 9.38
C LEU A 276 -2.49 13.72 9.59
N VAL A 277 -2.52 12.91 8.53
CA VAL A 277 -2.60 11.44 8.64
C VAL A 277 -1.46 10.84 9.46
N GLU A 278 -0.24 11.34 9.30
CA GLU A 278 0.93 10.87 10.05
C GLU A 278 0.76 11.14 11.55
N GLU A 279 0.42 12.38 11.92
CA GLU A 279 0.15 12.76 13.31
C GLU A 279 -0.94 11.86 13.92
N ARG A 280 -2.06 11.68 13.20
CA ARG A 280 -3.22 10.94 13.69
C ARG A 280 -2.98 9.44 13.85
N LEU A 281 -2.04 8.87 13.10
CA LEU A 281 -1.78 7.43 13.09
C LEU A 281 -0.46 7.04 13.77
N SER A 282 0.44 7.99 14.01
CA SER A 282 1.71 7.77 14.71
C SER A 282 1.55 7.06 16.06
N ASN A 283 0.47 7.34 16.79
CA ASN A 283 0.19 6.70 18.08
C ASN A 283 -0.61 5.38 17.96
N LYS A 284 -0.96 4.95 16.74
CA LYS A 284 -1.72 3.74 16.42
C LYS A 284 -0.88 2.65 15.77
N ILE A 285 0.35 2.94 15.38
CA ILE A 285 1.34 1.97 14.92
C ILE A 285 2.05 1.31 16.12
N GLN A 286 2.51 0.09 15.92
CA GLN A 286 3.33 -0.65 16.90
C GLN A 286 4.79 -0.64 16.45
N LEU A 287 5.70 -0.42 17.39
CA LEU A 287 7.13 -0.52 17.21
C LEU A 287 7.66 -1.76 17.95
N VAL A 288 8.64 -2.43 17.36
CA VAL A 288 9.30 -3.58 17.98
C VAL A 288 9.96 -3.14 19.28
N ASN A 289 9.77 -3.91 20.35
CA ASN A 289 10.30 -3.64 21.70
C ASN A 289 9.73 -2.39 22.41
N ASP A 290 8.68 -1.75 21.91
CA ASP A 290 7.96 -0.66 22.59
C ASP A 290 6.57 -1.14 23.04
N LYS A 291 6.48 -1.51 24.33
CA LYS A 291 5.25 -2.04 24.94
C LYS A 291 4.08 -1.06 24.89
N ASP A 292 4.34 0.24 25.04
CA ASP A 292 3.29 1.25 25.04
C ASP A 292 2.71 1.43 23.64
N SER A 293 3.56 1.43 22.61
CA SER A 293 3.10 1.45 21.21
C SER A 293 2.29 0.21 20.87
N MET A 294 2.74 -0.98 21.30
CA MET A 294 2.05 -2.25 21.09
C MET A 294 0.69 -2.26 21.80
N GLN A 295 0.61 -1.73 23.01
CA GLN A 295 -0.65 -1.62 23.75
C GLN A 295 -1.63 -0.63 23.10
N ARG A 296 -1.15 0.54 22.65
CA ARG A 296 -1.98 1.51 21.91
C ARG A 296 -2.47 0.92 20.58
N PHE A 297 -1.61 0.18 19.88
CA PHE A 297 -1.96 -0.54 18.66
C PHE A 297 -3.05 -1.58 18.95
N SER A 298 -2.87 -2.48 19.94
CA SER A 298 -3.85 -3.52 20.30
C SER A 298 -5.22 -2.94 20.67
N ASN A 299 -5.25 -1.76 21.30
CA ASN A 299 -6.48 -1.05 21.68
C ASN A 299 -7.12 -0.25 20.53
N SER A 300 -6.41 -0.04 19.43
CA SER A 300 -6.94 0.68 18.27
C SER A 300 -7.95 -0.18 17.51
N HIS A 301 -9.10 0.40 17.18
CA HIS A 301 -10.08 -0.25 16.30
C HIS A 301 -9.68 -0.20 14.82
N ILE A 302 -8.64 0.57 14.45
CA ILE A 302 -8.21 0.75 13.05
C ILE A 302 -7.56 -0.52 12.51
N ASP A 303 -8.18 -1.08 11.47
CA ASP A 303 -7.75 -2.32 10.80
C ASP A 303 -7.08 -2.05 9.46
N ILE A 304 -7.66 -1.13 8.67
CA ILE A 304 -7.24 -0.82 7.31
C ILE A 304 -7.10 0.70 7.20
N THR A 305 -6.07 1.18 6.51
CA THR A 305 -5.90 2.61 6.23
C THR A 305 -5.94 2.95 4.76
N SER A 306 -6.49 4.11 4.44
CA SER A 306 -6.46 4.69 3.11
C SER A 306 -5.99 6.14 3.15
N CYS A 307 -4.84 6.40 2.51
CA CYS A 307 -4.20 7.71 2.49
C CYS A 307 -3.15 7.82 1.38
N PHE A 308 -2.52 8.99 1.27
CA PHE A 308 -1.47 9.29 0.29
C PHE A 308 -0.09 8.74 0.60
N MET A 309 0.16 8.27 1.83
CA MET A 309 1.45 7.70 2.20
C MET A 309 1.57 6.29 1.63
N LYS A 310 2.75 5.96 1.06
CA LYS A 310 3.03 4.65 0.46
C LYS A 310 2.89 3.48 1.43
N ASN A 311 2.95 3.77 2.73
CA ASN A 311 2.77 2.77 3.79
C ASN A 311 1.30 2.51 4.15
N CYS A 312 0.32 3.28 3.67
CA CYS A 312 -1.10 2.99 3.90
C CYS A 312 -1.53 1.64 3.29
N THR A 313 -2.42 0.90 3.97
CA THR A 313 -2.91 -0.40 3.47
C THR A 313 -3.43 -0.30 2.04
N VAL A 314 -4.27 0.71 1.79
CA VAL A 314 -4.77 1.09 0.47
C VAL A 314 -4.24 2.48 0.13
N TRP A 315 -3.10 2.51 -0.56
CA TRP A 315 -2.44 3.74 -1.00
C TRP A 315 -3.22 4.46 -2.12
N ILE A 316 -3.60 5.72 -1.93
CA ILE A 316 -4.31 6.55 -2.92
C ILE A 316 -3.44 7.75 -3.27
N ASN A 317 -3.51 8.28 -4.49
CA ASN A 317 -2.76 9.50 -4.83
C ASN A 317 -3.66 10.54 -5.48
N TYR A 318 -3.18 11.77 -5.54
CA TYR A 318 -3.90 12.94 -6.03
C TYR A 318 -3.89 13.11 -7.55
N LEU A 319 -3.42 12.12 -8.29
CA LEU A 319 -3.50 12.14 -9.75
C LEU A 319 -4.96 11.87 -10.15
N TYR A 320 -5.73 12.93 -10.35
CA TYR A 320 -7.16 12.84 -10.68
C TYR A 320 -7.45 12.58 -12.15
N GLN A 321 -6.51 12.94 -13.03
CA GLN A 321 -6.70 12.90 -14.48
C GLN A 321 -5.54 12.14 -15.13
N PRO A 322 -5.77 11.44 -16.24
CA PRO A 322 -4.67 10.93 -17.06
C PRO A 322 -3.85 12.11 -17.58
N ILE A 323 -2.53 11.93 -17.63
CA ILE A 323 -1.57 12.91 -18.13
C ILE A 323 -0.70 12.20 -19.16
N ASP A 324 -0.52 12.82 -20.31
CA ASP A 324 0.41 12.36 -21.35
C ASP A 324 1.32 13.51 -21.81
N LEU A 325 2.55 13.52 -21.31
CA LEU A 325 3.53 14.55 -21.62
C LEU A 325 4.22 14.35 -22.98
N ASP A 326 3.92 13.27 -23.71
CA ASP A 326 4.34 13.12 -25.13
C ASP A 326 3.28 13.67 -26.10
N SER A 327 2.17 14.21 -25.58
CA SER A 327 1.15 14.94 -26.34
C SER A 327 1.78 15.91 -27.35
N PRO A 328 1.29 15.95 -28.61
CA PRO A 328 1.78 16.90 -29.61
C PRO A 328 1.44 18.36 -29.24
N LYS A 329 0.54 18.58 -28.29
CA LYS A 329 0.22 19.92 -27.79
C LYS A 329 1.23 20.43 -26.78
N PHE A 330 2.11 19.58 -26.24
CA PHE A 330 3.03 19.93 -25.17
C PHE A 330 3.74 21.27 -25.42
N ALA A 331 3.55 22.21 -24.50
CA ALA A 331 4.15 23.54 -24.54
C ALA A 331 3.95 24.36 -25.85
N SER A 332 2.85 24.12 -26.58
CA SER A 332 2.55 24.81 -27.85
C SER A 332 2.09 26.27 -27.71
N LYS A 333 1.76 26.73 -26.50
CA LYS A 333 1.21 28.06 -26.21
C LYS A 333 2.13 28.85 -25.30
N ASN A 334 2.40 30.10 -25.68
CA ASN A 334 3.08 31.04 -24.80
C ASN A 334 2.09 31.64 -23.79
N PRO A 335 2.52 31.91 -22.55
CA PRO A 335 1.68 32.54 -21.54
C PRO A 335 1.33 33.98 -21.90
N THR A 336 0.09 34.40 -21.64
CA THR A 336 -0.35 35.79 -21.86
C THR A 336 0.15 36.76 -20.77
N HIS A 337 0.53 36.26 -19.59
CA HIS A 337 1.05 37.07 -18.49
C HIS A 337 2.44 36.63 -18.06
N SER A 338 3.36 37.60 -17.96
CA SER A 338 4.67 37.42 -17.35
C SER A 338 4.58 37.56 -15.83
N SER A 339 3.95 36.56 -15.19
CA SER A 339 3.67 36.56 -13.74
C SER A 339 3.71 35.16 -13.13
N ILE A 340 3.84 35.11 -11.80
CA ILE A 340 3.59 33.92 -11.00
C ILE A 340 2.09 33.81 -10.76
N CYS A 341 1.50 32.70 -11.18
CA CYS A 341 0.14 32.34 -10.79
C CYS A 341 0.14 31.45 -9.55
N ALA A 342 -0.75 31.74 -8.61
CA ALA A 342 -0.92 30.98 -7.39
C ALA A 342 -2.41 30.85 -7.06
N PHE A 343 -2.87 29.64 -6.71
CA PHE A 343 -4.27 29.34 -6.44
C PHE A 343 -4.41 28.85 -5.01
N ILE A 344 -4.63 29.78 -4.07
CA ILE A 344 -4.58 29.46 -2.63
C ILE A 344 -5.85 29.93 -1.93
N SER A 345 -6.56 28.97 -1.34
CA SER A 345 -7.75 29.21 -0.52
C SER A 345 -7.60 28.81 0.95
N ASN A 346 -6.49 28.14 1.32
CA ASN A 346 -6.13 27.83 2.71
C ASN A 346 -5.08 28.84 3.18
N CYS A 347 -5.52 29.87 3.92
CA CYS A 347 -4.72 31.05 4.19
C CYS A 347 -3.91 30.96 5.50
N ILE A 348 -4.61 30.83 6.63
CA ILE A 348 -4.02 30.93 7.98
C ILE A 348 -4.66 29.91 8.94
N ALA A 349 -5.93 29.54 8.71
CA ALA A 349 -6.67 28.59 9.55
C ALA A 349 -6.08 27.16 9.59
N GLY A 350 -5.09 26.84 8.73
CA GLY A 350 -4.40 25.55 8.72
C GLY A 350 -3.04 25.52 9.44
N GLY A 351 -2.67 26.57 10.21
CA GLY A 351 -1.44 26.58 11.02
C GLY A 351 -0.24 27.32 10.41
N GLN A 352 0.98 27.04 10.90
CA GLN A 352 2.19 27.78 10.55
C GLN A 352 2.64 27.59 9.08
N LEU A 353 2.43 26.42 8.48
CA LEU A 353 2.88 26.11 7.12
C LEU A 353 2.08 26.86 6.03
N PRO A 354 0.73 26.93 6.09
CA PRO A 354 -0.04 27.80 5.20
C PRO A 354 0.41 29.27 5.24
N LEU A 355 0.74 29.79 6.43
CA LEU A 355 1.29 31.13 6.57
C LEU A 355 2.67 31.27 5.90
N ARG A 356 3.59 30.32 6.14
CA ARG A 356 4.92 30.32 5.49
C ARG A 356 4.82 30.30 3.97
N ARG A 357 3.87 29.54 3.41
CA ARG A 357 3.60 29.50 1.97
C ARG A 357 3.21 30.87 1.43
N LEU A 358 2.32 31.59 2.12
CA LEU A 358 1.92 32.95 1.72
C LEU A 358 3.03 33.97 1.89
N LEU A 359 3.83 33.87 2.95
CA LEU A 359 5.00 34.74 3.16
C LEU A 359 6.06 34.56 2.07
N LEU A 360 6.30 33.31 1.66
CA LEU A 360 7.18 32.99 0.56
C LEU A 360 6.66 33.62 -0.75
N LEU A 361 5.38 33.41 -1.08
CA LEU A 361 4.77 34.01 -2.27
C LEU A 361 4.85 35.54 -2.26
N ARG A 362 4.58 36.18 -1.12
CA ARG A 362 4.72 37.64 -0.95
C ARG A 362 6.14 38.12 -1.19
N LYS A 363 7.15 37.36 -0.72
CA LYS A 363 8.55 37.68 -0.94
C LYS A 363 8.95 37.54 -2.41
N LEU A 364 8.49 36.49 -3.10
CA LEU A 364 8.68 36.36 -4.55
C LEU A 364 7.99 37.49 -5.34
N GLY A 365 6.87 38.01 -4.84
CA GLY A 365 6.17 39.18 -5.40
C GLY A 365 6.99 40.47 -5.44
N GLN A 366 8.13 40.55 -4.74
CA GLN A 366 9.08 41.66 -4.83
C GLN A 366 9.94 41.59 -6.09
N TYR A 367 10.01 40.43 -6.75
CA TYR A 367 10.87 40.16 -7.89
C TYR A 367 10.11 39.98 -9.20
N VAL A 368 8.97 39.28 -9.15
CA VAL A 368 8.10 38.98 -10.29
C VAL A 368 6.65 39.27 -9.91
N PRO A 369 5.82 39.89 -10.78
CA PRO A 369 4.40 40.09 -10.48
C PRO A 369 3.68 38.79 -10.10
N VAL A 370 2.84 38.85 -9.07
CA VAL A 370 2.05 37.70 -8.59
C VAL A 370 0.57 37.92 -8.89
N ARG A 371 -0.03 36.96 -9.60
CA ARG A 371 -1.48 36.78 -9.74
C ARG A 371 -1.93 35.68 -8.79
N GLN A 372 -2.50 36.11 -7.68
CA GLN A 372 -2.97 35.28 -6.61
C GLN A 372 -4.50 35.14 -6.70
N TYR A 373 -4.93 33.95 -7.06
CA TYR A 373 -6.31 33.50 -7.17
C TYR A 373 -6.74 32.74 -5.90
N GLY A 374 -8.04 32.51 -5.73
CA GLY A 374 -8.61 31.84 -4.57
C GLY A 374 -8.91 32.80 -3.41
N LYS A 375 -9.12 32.27 -2.21
CA LYS A 375 -9.59 33.09 -1.07
C LYS A 375 -8.49 33.95 -0.42
N CYS A 376 -7.22 33.57 -0.56
CA CYS A 376 -6.11 34.25 0.10
C CYS A 376 -5.53 35.34 -0.78
N PHE A 377 -5.35 36.55 -0.26
CA PHE A 377 -4.70 37.68 -0.98
C PHE A 377 -5.18 37.83 -2.44
N ASN A 378 -6.50 37.68 -2.64
CA ASN A 378 -7.21 37.56 -3.93
C ASN A 378 -7.07 38.80 -4.82
N ASN A 379 -5.94 38.94 -5.51
CA ASN A 379 -5.63 40.08 -6.37
C ASN A 379 -5.87 39.79 -7.87
N ALA A 380 -6.32 38.58 -8.21
CA ALA A 380 -6.68 38.14 -9.55
C ALA A 380 -7.95 37.29 -9.51
N GLN A 381 -8.82 37.44 -10.52
CA GLN A 381 -10.03 36.63 -10.67
C GLN A 381 -9.86 35.62 -11.80
N GLU A 382 -10.38 34.42 -11.61
CA GLU A 382 -10.41 33.39 -12.65
C GLU A 382 -11.41 33.80 -13.74
N GLY A 383 -11.01 33.71 -15.01
CA GLY A 383 -11.90 33.92 -16.15
C GLY A 383 -12.82 32.72 -16.44
N PRO A 384 -13.59 32.78 -17.54
CA PRO A 384 -14.32 31.63 -18.06
C PRO A 384 -13.39 30.42 -18.24
N GLY A 385 -13.79 29.26 -17.70
CA GLY A 385 -12.96 28.04 -17.69
C GLY A 385 -12.12 27.85 -16.41
N GLY A 386 -12.13 28.83 -15.50
CA GLY A 386 -11.58 28.70 -14.15
C GLY A 386 -10.07 28.49 -14.09
N LYS A 387 -9.59 27.94 -12.98
CA LYS A 387 -8.17 27.60 -12.74
C LYS A 387 -7.48 26.87 -13.89
N ALA A 388 -8.15 25.89 -14.51
CA ALA A 388 -7.56 25.12 -15.62
C ALA A 388 -7.22 26.04 -16.80
N PHE A 389 -8.14 26.93 -17.17
CA PHE A 389 -7.92 27.90 -18.24
C PHE A 389 -6.75 28.84 -17.94
N GLU A 390 -6.67 29.34 -16.69
CA GLU A 390 -5.60 30.23 -16.26
C GLU A 390 -4.23 29.55 -16.37
N LEU A 391 -4.10 28.31 -15.86
CA LEU A 391 -2.86 27.53 -15.95
C LEU A 391 -2.48 27.21 -17.40
N GLU A 392 -3.47 26.90 -18.25
CA GLU A 392 -3.23 26.51 -19.64
C GLU A 392 -2.81 27.67 -20.56
N ASN A 393 -3.20 28.91 -20.25
CA ASN A 393 -3.10 30.02 -21.21
C ASN A 393 -2.39 31.26 -20.63
N ASN A 394 -2.44 31.49 -19.32
CA ASN A 394 -2.05 32.80 -18.77
C ASN A 394 -0.74 32.76 -17.96
N CYS A 395 -0.37 31.62 -17.40
CA CYS A 395 0.66 31.55 -16.37
C CYS A 395 2.06 31.19 -16.93
N LYS A 396 3.03 32.09 -16.75
CA LYS A 396 4.45 31.82 -17.05
C LYS A 396 5.13 30.96 -15.97
N PHE A 397 4.83 31.26 -14.71
CA PHE A 397 5.22 30.44 -13.57
C PHE A 397 3.99 29.98 -12.79
N TYR A 398 3.98 28.72 -12.35
CA TYR A 398 2.94 28.20 -11.46
C TYR A 398 3.50 27.89 -10.08
N PHE A 399 2.97 28.55 -9.06
CA PHE A 399 3.31 28.29 -7.67
C PHE A 399 2.56 27.05 -7.13
N ALA A 400 3.12 25.88 -7.39
CA ALA A 400 2.59 24.57 -7.01
C ALA A 400 3.03 24.13 -5.60
N MET A 401 3.07 25.06 -4.64
CA MET A 401 3.51 24.75 -3.27
C MET A 401 2.40 24.11 -2.43
N GLU A 402 2.74 23.01 -1.78
CA GLU A 402 1.84 22.27 -0.89
C GLU A 402 1.53 23.03 0.40
N ASN A 403 0.41 22.68 1.02
CA ASN A 403 0.01 23.26 2.31
C ASN A 403 0.82 22.69 3.49
N SER A 404 1.52 21.57 3.28
CA SER A 404 2.26 20.80 4.29
C SER A 404 3.49 20.13 3.65
N LEU A 405 4.53 19.90 4.44
CA LEU A 405 5.79 19.27 3.98
C LEU A 405 5.92 17.88 4.61
N VAL A 406 5.18 16.92 4.07
CA VAL A 406 5.09 15.54 4.59
C VAL A 406 5.56 14.56 3.51
N PRO A 407 6.29 13.47 3.84
CA PRO A 407 6.65 12.45 2.87
C PRO A 407 5.44 11.96 2.07
N ASP A 408 5.66 11.70 0.78
CA ASP A 408 4.65 11.25 -0.19
C ASP A 408 3.50 12.23 -0.49
N TYR A 409 3.46 13.41 0.14
CA TYR A 409 2.38 14.39 -0.04
C TYR A 409 2.53 15.22 -1.33
N ILE A 410 2.40 14.54 -2.47
CA ILE A 410 2.32 15.14 -3.82
C ILE A 410 0.84 15.21 -4.20
N THR A 411 0.28 16.42 -4.27
CA THR A 411 -1.16 16.62 -4.46
C THR A 411 -1.53 17.02 -5.89
N GLU A 412 -2.80 17.40 -6.10
CA GLU A 412 -3.29 17.91 -7.37
C GLU A 412 -2.47 19.09 -7.87
N LYS A 413 -1.88 19.89 -6.98
CA LYS A 413 -1.09 21.07 -7.35
C LYS A 413 0.06 20.72 -8.28
N PHE A 414 0.76 19.62 -8.01
CA PHE A 414 1.86 19.17 -8.86
C PHE A 414 1.33 18.65 -10.21
N PHE A 415 0.27 17.83 -10.17
CA PHE A 415 -0.30 17.20 -11.37
C PHE A 415 -1.05 18.18 -12.28
N GLU A 416 -1.66 19.24 -11.75
CA GLU A 416 -2.31 20.29 -12.53
C GLU A 416 -1.32 21.06 -13.40
N GLY A 417 -0.10 21.28 -12.92
CA GLY A 417 0.94 21.92 -13.72
C GLY A 417 1.45 21.01 -14.84
N MET A 418 1.60 19.71 -14.56
CA MET A 418 1.87 18.71 -15.61
C MET A 418 0.74 18.60 -16.63
N LYS A 419 -0.51 18.68 -16.17
CA LYS A 419 -1.69 18.70 -17.05
C LYS A 419 -1.70 19.94 -17.93
N ALA A 420 -1.36 21.10 -17.38
CA ALA A 420 -1.23 22.33 -18.16
C ALA A 420 -0.13 22.21 -19.23
N LEU A 421 1.02 21.61 -18.91
CA LEU A 421 2.07 21.29 -19.89
C LEU A 421 1.54 20.43 -21.04
N GLU A 422 0.85 19.31 -20.74
CA GLU A 422 0.20 18.45 -21.75
C GLU A 422 -0.77 19.24 -22.64
N LYS A 423 -1.56 20.14 -22.03
CA LYS A 423 -2.57 20.96 -22.72
C LYS A 423 -1.99 22.16 -23.48
N GLY A 424 -0.68 22.33 -23.38
CA GLY A 424 0.12 23.20 -24.21
C GLY A 424 0.66 24.44 -23.54
N ALA A 425 0.47 24.62 -22.24
CA ALA A 425 1.09 25.73 -21.52
C ALA A 425 2.62 25.60 -21.56
N LYS A 426 3.32 26.65 -21.98
CA LYS A 426 4.75 26.82 -21.73
C LYS A 426 4.94 27.43 -20.35
N ILE A 427 4.88 26.60 -19.31
CA ILE A 427 4.84 27.00 -17.90
C ILE A 427 5.97 26.33 -17.09
N LEU A 428 6.61 27.09 -16.20
CA LEU A 428 7.56 26.54 -15.23
C LEU A 428 6.90 26.43 -13.84
N MET A 429 6.83 25.21 -13.31
CA MET A 429 6.28 24.97 -11.97
C MET A 429 7.31 25.31 -10.89
N ILE A 430 6.93 26.09 -9.89
CA ILE A 430 7.70 26.34 -8.67
C ILE A 430 7.13 25.41 -7.59
N TYR A 431 7.90 24.42 -7.16
CA TYR A 431 7.42 23.35 -6.31
C TYR A 431 8.12 23.30 -4.95
N LYS A 432 7.33 23.05 -3.91
CA LYS A 432 7.78 22.62 -2.58
C LYS A 432 6.65 21.83 -1.92
N GLY A 433 6.96 20.64 -1.44
CA GLY A 433 5.96 19.71 -0.91
C GLY A 433 6.61 18.49 -0.27
N ALA A 434 6.41 17.31 -0.86
CA ALA A 434 6.98 16.07 -0.35
C ALA A 434 8.53 16.13 -0.31
N PRO A 435 9.16 16.02 0.87
CA PRO A 435 10.63 16.05 0.97
C PRO A 435 11.33 14.94 0.18
N ASN A 436 10.61 13.83 -0.06
CA ASN A 436 11.07 12.67 -0.81
C ASN A 436 10.55 12.67 -2.26
N ILE A 437 10.19 13.80 -2.86
CA ILE A 437 9.67 13.87 -4.25
C ILE A 437 10.59 13.15 -5.26
N HIS A 438 11.90 13.17 -5.05
CA HIS A 438 12.85 12.46 -5.91
C HIS A 438 12.63 10.94 -5.96
N SER A 439 12.05 10.34 -4.90
CA SER A 439 11.70 8.91 -4.86
C SER A 439 10.53 8.52 -5.78
N PHE A 440 9.89 9.52 -6.43
CA PHE A 440 8.83 9.33 -7.42
C PHE A 440 9.35 9.41 -8.85
N ASN A 441 10.67 9.47 -9.05
CA ASN A 441 11.32 9.45 -10.37
C ASN A 441 10.94 10.58 -11.33
N PHE A 442 10.32 11.65 -10.85
CA PHE A 442 10.07 12.85 -11.66
C PHE A 442 11.38 13.56 -12.00
N PRO A 443 11.66 13.88 -13.28
CA PRO A 443 12.86 14.61 -13.67
C PRO A 443 12.91 15.99 -13.00
N LYS A 444 14.11 16.38 -12.53
CA LYS A 444 14.31 17.71 -11.93
C LYS A 444 14.04 18.86 -12.90
N SER A 445 14.17 18.65 -14.21
CA SER A 445 13.90 19.69 -15.22
C SER A 445 12.43 20.14 -15.25
N MET A 446 11.50 19.27 -14.84
CA MET A 446 10.04 19.49 -14.88
C MET A 446 9.54 20.59 -13.92
N TYR A 447 10.31 20.92 -12.89
CA TYR A 447 9.94 21.93 -11.90
C TYR A 447 11.17 22.68 -11.39
N ILE A 448 10.93 23.82 -10.78
CA ILE A 448 11.89 24.60 -10.01
C ILE A 448 11.64 24.23 -8.56
N ASN A 449 12.52 23.41 -7.98
CA ASN A 449 12.42 23.07 -6.56
C ASN A 449 12.89 24.27 -5.73
N ILE A 450 12.05 24.71 -4.79
CA ILE A 450 12.43 25.81 -3.88
C ILE A 450 13.66 25.43 -3.04
N ASP A 451 13.83 24.14 -2.72
CA ASP A 451 14.93 23.66 -1.88
C ASP A 451 16.30 23.64 -2.60
N ASP A 452 16.33 23.91 -3.91
CA ASP A 452 17.58 23.99 -4.69
C ASP A 452 18.26 25.38 -4.58
N TYR A 453 17.71 26.32 -3.79
CA TYR A 453 18.21 27.69 -3.64
C TYR A 453 18.57 27.98 -2.17
N GLU A 454 19.64 28.72 -1.92
CA GLU A 454 20.08 29.03 -0.54
C GLU A 454 19.08 29.94 0.18
N SER A 455 18.34 30.76 -0.58
CA SER A 455 17.30 31.62 -0.04
C SER A 455 16.17 31.92 -1.02
N VAL A 456 15.03 32.38 -0.49
CA VAL A 456 13.91 32.88 -1.30
C VAL A 456 14.33 34.11 -2.13
N ASP A 457 15.33 34.89 -1.69
CA ASP A 457 15.85 36.03 -2.45
C ASP A 457 16.60 35.58 -3.71
N GLU A 458 17.37 34.50 -3.62
CA GLU A 458 18.04 33.91 -4.78
C GLU A 458 17.05 33.32 -5.78
N LEU A 459 16.06 32.57 -5.29
CA LEU A 459 14.96 32.09 -6.13
C LEU A 459 14.25 33.27 -6.80
N GLY A 460 13.95 34.33 -6.05
CA GLY A 460 13.32 35.54 -6.57
C GLY A 460 14.15 36.20 -7.69
N LYS A 461 15.46 36.37 -7.48
CA LYS A 461 16.38 36.91 -8.49
C LYS A 461 16.43 36.02 -9.75
N TYR A 462 16.46 34.70 -9.58
CA TYR A 462 16.44 33.76 -10.70
C TYR A 462 15.13 33.82 -11.50
N LEU A 463 13.98 33.84 -10.81
CA LEU A 463 12.68 33.99 -11.46
C LEU A 463 12.56 35.33 -12.19
N LYS A 464 13.09 36.42 -11.61
CA LYS A 464 13.16 37.72 -12.28
C LYS A 464 14.02 37.67 -13.54
N PHE A 465 15.20 37.06 -13.45
CA PHE A 465 16.08 36.86 -14.60
C PHE A 465 15.37 36.13 -15.74
N LEU A 466 14.68 35.01 -15.46
CA LEU A 466 13.88 34.30 -16.47
C LEU A 466 12.67 35.12 -16.94
N ASN A 467 12.07 35.91 -16.06
CA ASN A 467 10.91 36.71 -16.40
C ASN A 467 11.26 37.80 -17.42
N ASP A 468 12.37 38.49 -17.18
CA ASP A 468 12.82 39.66 -17.95
C ASP A 468 13.59 39.29 -19.22
N ASN A 469 14.09 38.04 -19.33
CA ASN A 469 14.87 37.56 -20.47
C ASN A 469 14.16 36.39 -21.19
N PRO A 470 13.41 36.66 -22.27
CA PRO A 470 12.71 35.62 -23.03
C PRO A 470 13.62 34.50 -23.55
N VAL A 471 14.83 34.84 -24.00
CA VAL A 471 15.82 33.85 -24.47
C VAL A 471 16.22 32.88 -23.35
N GLU A 472 16.44 33.38 -22.14
CA GLU A 472 16.84 32.57 -21.00
C GLU A 472 15.69 31.73 -20.45
N PHE A 473 14.45 32.26 -20.52
CA PHE A 473 13.26 31.47 -20.27
C PHE A 473 13.14 30.29 -21.23
N GLU A 474 13.29 30.53 -22.55
CA GLU A 474 13.23 29.45 -23.54
C GLU A 474 14.35 28.43 -23.33
N LYS A 475 15.58 28.86 -23.00
CA LYS A 475 16.68 27.96 -22.64
C LYS A 475 16.34 27.10 -21.43
N ARG A 476 15.81 27.68 -20.34
CA ARG A 476 15.40 26.93 -19.14
C ARG A 476 14.25 25.98 -19.45
N PHE A 477 13.28 26.40 -20.25
CA PHE A 477 12.14 25.56 -20.64
C PHE A 477 12.59 24.38 -21.51
N ALA A 478 13.50 24.61 -22.47
CA ALA A 478 14.07 23.58 -23.34
C ALA A 478 14.88 22.50 -22.61
N GLN A 479 15.27 22.74 -21.34
CA GLN A 479 15.82 21.69 -20.49
C GLN A 479 14.81 20.58 -20.18
N ILE A 480 13.52 20.80 -20.39
CA ILE A 480 12.50 19.72 -20.36
C ILE A 480 12.60 18.96 -21.68
N THR A 481 13.47 17.96 -21.70
CA THR A 481 13.78 17.18 -22.90
C THR A 481 12.71 16.14 -23.22
N LYS A 482 12.72 15.57 -24.43
CA LYS A 482 11.85 14.42 -24.75
C LYS A 482 12.07 13.24 -23.80
N SER A 483 13.31 12.96 -23.42
CA SER A 483 13.64 11.93 -22.42
C SER A 483 13.03 12.21 -21.06
N ASP A 484 13.03 13.48 -20.61
CA ASP A 484 12.40 13.85 -19.34
C ASP A 484 10.89 13.62 -19.39
N ARG A 485 10.24 13.97 -20.50
CA ARG A 485 8.80 13.73 -20.68
C ARG A 485 8.47 12.23 -20.63
N ILE A 486 9.28 11.39 -21.29
CA ILE A 486 9.13 9.93 -21.24
C ILE A 486 9.31 9.41 -19.82
N GLN A 487 10.34 9.88 -19.11
CA GLN A 487 10.57 9.51 -17.70
C GLN A 487 9.41 9.97 -16.80
N ALA A 488 8.91 11.18 -16.99
CA ALA A 488 7.78 11.71 -16.24
C ALA A 488 6.50 10.92 -16.52
N ASN A 489 6.23 10.54 -17.78
CA ASN A 489 5.14 9.63 -18.13
C ASN A 489 5.29 8.29 -17.42
N LYS A 490 6.50 7.70 -17.40
CA LYS A 490 6.77 6.47 -16.65
C LYS A 490 6.47 6.63 -15.15
N ALA A 491 6.88 7.74 -14.55
CA ALA A 491 6.56 8.04 -13.15
C ALA A 491 5.05 8.20 -12.89
N ILE A 492 4.34 8.88 -13.81
CA ILE A 492 2.88 9.03 -13.79
C ILE A 492 2.18 7.66 -13.91
N ASP A 493 2.71 6.78 -14.74
CA ASP A 493 2.19 5.43 -14.93
C ASP A 493 2.51 4.57 -13.70
N GLU A 494 3.68 4.69 -13.07
CA GLU A 494 3.97 4.00 -11.80
C GLU A 494 3.03 4.42 -10.66
N LEU A 495 2.43 5.62 -10.75
CA LEU A 495 1.36 6.08 -9.86
C LEU A 495 -0.01 5.49 -10.20
N ASN A 496 -0.06 4.43 -11.04
CA ASN A 496 -1.12 3.52 -11.57
C ASN A 496 -2.52 3.49 -10.91
N TYR A 497 -2.73 4.07 -9.72
CA TYR A 497 -3.95 4.04 -8.91
C TYR A 497 -4.44 5.45 -8.60
N LYS A 498 -4.61 6.19 -9.69
CA LYS A 498 -5.26 7.51 -9.81
C LYS A 498 -6.60 7.49 -9.06
N LEU A 499 -6.93 8.56 -8.34
CA LEU A 499 -8.24 8.76 -7.69
C LEU A 499 -9.33 8.68 -8.77
N GLY A 500 -9.93 7.49 -8.95
CA GLY A 500 -10.92 7.30 -10.00
C GLY A 500 -11.28 5.86 -10.35
N ASN A 501 -10.38 4.87 -10.25
CA ASN A 501 -10.72 3.49 -10.63
C ASN A 501 -10.13 2.43 -9.70
N THR A 502 -10.99 1.57 -9.14
CA THR A 502 -10.74 0.41 -8.24
C THR A 502 -10.57 0.63 -6.75
N ILE A 503 -10.64 1.86 -6.19
CA ILE A 503 -10.58 2.03 -4.71
C ILE A 503 -11.61 1.12 -3.99
N PRO A 504 -12.88 1.03 -4.44
CA PRO A 504 -13.86 0.11 -3.85
C PRO A 504 -13.44 -1.36 -3.97
N CYS A 505 -12.86 -1.77 -5.11
CA CYS A 505 -12.31 -3.12 -5.28
C CYS A 505 -11.20 -3.42 -4.26
N ARG A 506 -10.27 -2.48 -4.10
CA ARG A 506 -9.14 -2.60 -3.17
C ARG A 506 -9.61 -2.69 -1.73
N PHE A 507 -10.61 -1.90 -1.34
CA PHE A 507 -11.25 -2.06 -0.02
C PHE A 507 -11.88 -3.43 0.15
N CYS A 508 -12.76 -3.85 -0.76
CA CYS A 508 -13.38 -5.18 -0.67
C CYS A 508 -12.32 -6.29 -0.58
N LYS A 509 -11.33 -6.30 -1.48
CA LYS A 509 -10.25 -7.28 -1.49
C LYS A 509 -9.47 -7.28 -0.17
N SER A 510 -9.10 -6.10 0.35
CA SER A 510 -8.43 -5.99 1.65
C SER A 510 -9.28 -6.50 2.82
N ILE A 511 -10.58 -6.18 2.85
CA ILE A 511 -11.51 -6.67 3.89
C ILE A 511 -11.56 -8.20 3.86
N GLY A 512 -11.79 -8.79 2.70
CA GLY A 512 -11.87 -10.24 2.57
C GLY A 512 -10.58 -10.94 3.00
N GLN A 513 -9.42 -10.41 2.61
CA GLN A 513 -8.15 -11.01 3.02
C GLN A 513 -7.84 -10.85 4.52
N VAL A 514 -8.15 -9.70 5.12
CA VAL A 514 -8.01 -9.50 6.57
C VAL A 514 -8.90 -10.50 7.32
N LYS A 515 -10.16 -10.66 6.89
CA LYS A 515 -11.09 -11.62 7.50
C LYS A 515 -10.66 -13.07 7.30
N LEU A 516 -10.20 -13.43 6.10
CA LEU A 516 -9.65 -14.75 5.83
C LEU A 516 -8.46 -15.03 6.75
N ALA A 517 -7.51 -14.10 6.83
CA ALA A 517 -6.33 -14.28 7.66
C ALA A 517 -6.70 -14.47 9.14
N ARG A 518 -7.64 -13.68 9.67
CA ARG A 518 -8.17 -13.86 11.03
C ARG A 518 -8.82 -15.22 11.22
N TYR A 519 -9.69 -15.64 10.29
CA TYR A 519 -10.34 -16.95 10.35
C TYR A 519 -9.31 -18.08 10.46
N LEU A 520 -8.27 -18.04 9.61
CA LEU A 520 -7.22 -19.07 9.61
C LEU A 520 -6.42 -19.07 10.91
N LEU A 521 -6.11 -17.90 11.47
CA LEU A 521 -5.45 -17.80 12.78
C LEU A 521 -6.34 -18.33 13.91
N PHE A 522 -7.65 -18.05 13.88
CA PHE A 522 -8.60 -18.61 14.85
C PHE A 522 -8.69 -20.13 14.74
N LYS A 523 -8.61 -20.67 13.51
CA LYS A 523 -8.60 -22.11 13.22
C LYS A 523 -7.40 -22.82 13.85
N ILE A 524 -6.25 -22.16 13.94
CA ILE A 524 -5.05 -22.67 14.61
C ILE A 524 -4.91 -22.23 16.08
N GLY A 525 -5.97 -21.69 16.69
CA GLY A 525 -6.00 -21.48 18.14
C GLY A 525 -5.61 -20.07 18.60
N LEU A 526 -5.62 -19.05 17.74
CA LEU A 526 -5.44 -17.66 18.17
C LEU A 526 -6.73 -17.08 18.76
N VAL A 527 -6.65 -16.45 19.93
CA VAL A 527 -7.72 -15.60 20.50
C VAL A 527 -7.15 -14.22 20.80
N PRO A 528 -7.67 -13.14 20.18
CA PRO A 528 -7.20 -11.80 20.45
C PRO A 528 -7.66 -11.33 21.83
N LYS A 529 -6.74 -10.76 22.64
CA LYS A 529 -7.07 -10.16 23.95
C LYS A 529 -7.81 -8.83 23.77
N TYR A 530 -7.38 -8.02 22.80
CA TYR A 530 -7.93 -6.71 22.44
C TYR A 530 -8.45 -6.70 20.99
N TYR A 531 -8.61 -5.51 20.37
CA TYR A 531 -9.05 -5.40 18.97
C TYR A 531 -8.05 -6.01 17.99
N LYS A 532 -6.75 -5.97 18.33
CA LYS A 532 -5.66 -6.51 17.52
C LYS A 532 -4.65 -7.26 18.38
N VAL A 533 -3.94 -8.18 17.75
CA VAL A 533 -2.80 -8.91 18.33
C VAL A 533 -1.53 -8.13 18.02
N ASN A 534 -0.76 -7.76 19.03
CA ASN A 534 0.53 -7.05 18.84
C ASN A 534 1.71 -8.03 18.64
N PHE A 535 2.91 -7.49 18.39
CA PHE A 535 4.10 -8.31 18.13
C PHE A 535 4.49 -9.25 19.28
N ASP A 536 4.36 -8.83 20.53
CA ASP A 536 4.68 -9.69 21.68
C ASP A 536 3.68 -10.85 21.81
N GLU A 537 2.38 -10.53 21.71
CA GLU A 537 1.31 -11.52 21.73
C GLU A 537 1.43 -12.50 20.54
N TRP A 538 1.78 -11.99 19.36
CA TRP A 538 2.03 -12.80 18.19
C TRP A 538 3.24 -13.70 18.36
N LYS A 539 4.36 -13.18 18.86
CA LYS A 539 5.59 -13.94 19.10
C LYS A 539 5.34 -15.08 20.10
N GLU A 540 4.62 -14.79 21.18
CA GLU A 540 4.21 -15.80 22.16
C GLU A 540 3.36 -16.89 21.50
N PHE A 541 2.32 -16.51 20.76
CA PHE A 541 1.45 -17.46 20.08
C PHE A 541 2.19 -18.31 19.01
N ARG A 542 2.95 -17.65 18.13
CA ARG A 542 3.75 -18.24 17.05
C ARG A 542 4.75 -19.26 17.60
N SER A 543 5.30 -19.04 18.79
CA SER A 543 6.33 -19.92 19.38
C SER A 543 5.86 -21.37 19.58
N LYS A 544 4.54 -21.59 19.71
CA LYS A 544 3.93 -22.92 19.78
C LYS A 544 4.18 -23.75 18.52
N PHE A 545 4.43 -23.10 17.39
CA PHE A 545 4.62 -23.71 16.08
C PHE A 545 6.08 -23.74 15.64
N ASN A 546 7.05 -23.46 16.53
CA ASN A 546 8.48 -23.41 16.16
C ASN A 546 9.01 -24.70 15.52
N TYR A 547 8.36 -25.84 15.78
CA TYR A 547 8.67 -27.13 15.15
C TYR A 547 8.46 -27.14 13.62
N LEU A 548 7.72 -26.18 13.05
CA LEU A 548 7.48 -26.07 11.61
C LEU A 548 8.71 -25.59 10.82
N GLY A 549 9.69 -24.97 11.49
CA GLY A 549 10.85 -24.34 10.86
C GLY A 549 10.55 -22.97 10.25
N GLU A 550 11.61 -22.18 10.02
CA GLU A 550 11.49 -20.75 9.66
C GLU A 550 10.70 -20.49 8.37
N GLU A 551 10.83 -21.34 7.35
CA GLU A 551 10.13 -21.13 6.08
C GLU A 551 8.60 -21.19 6.26
N ARG A 552 8.11 -22.17 7.04
CA ARG A 552 6.69 -22.33 7.32
C ARG A 552 6.19 -21.29 8.31
N LEU A 553 7.02 -20.92 9.29
CA LEU A 553 6.69 -19.83 10.20
C LEU A 553 6.56 -18.48 9.49
N ALA A 554 7.35 -18.21 8.45
CA ALA A 554 7.21 -17.01 7.63
C ALA A 554 5.83 -16.91 6.94
N ILE A 555 5.18 -18.05 6.62
CA ILE A 555 3.81 -18.06 6.13
C ILE A 555 2.84 -17.64 7.23
N LEU A 556 3.00 -18.16 8.45
CA LEU A 556 2.19 -17.71 9.59
C LEU A 556 2.38 -16.22 9.87
N ASP A 557 3.62 -15.73 9.79
CA ASP A 557 3.94 -14.30 9.94
C ASP A 557 3.23 -13.45 8.87
N SER A 558 3.15 -13.95 7.63
CA SER A 558 2.39 -13.30 6.55
C SER A 558 0.88 -13.27 6.83
N ILE A 559 0.30 -14.36 7.36
CA ILE A 559 -1.11 -14.40 7.76
C ILE A 559 -1.36 -13.39 8.91
N TYR A 560 -0.50 -13.36 9.93
CA TYR A 560 -0.59 -12.38 11.02
C TYR A 560 -0.47 -10.94 10.51
N GLN A 561 0.47 -10.68 9.60
CA GLN A 561 0.64 -9.38 9.00
C GLN A 561 -0.65 -8.94 8.31
N MET A 562 -1.26 -9.79 7.47
CA MET A 562 -2.54 -9.49 6.84
C MET A 562 -3.68 -9.29 7.86
N ALA A 563 -3.76 -10.11 8.91
CA ALA A 563 -4.85 -10.08 9.88
C ALA A 563 -4.85 -8.85 10.81
N TYR A 564 -3.65 -8.38 11.20
CA TYR A 564 -3.49 -7.37 12.25
C TYR A 564 -2.43 -6.32 11.94
N ALA A 565 -1.24 -6.71 11.45
CA ALA A 565 -0.10 -5.79 11.33
C ALA A 565 0.06 -5.09 9.96
N ASN A 566 -0.97 -5.13 9.11
CA ASN A 566 -0.96 -4.47 7.80
C ASN A 566 -1.24 -2.95 7.86
N LEU A 567 -1.37 -2.43 9.07
CA LEU A 567 -1.59 -1.01 9.35
C LEU A 567 -0.27 -0.25 9.19
N PHE A 568 -0.15 0.58 8.16
CA PHE A 568 1.03 1.44 7.97
C PHE A 568 2.36 0.69 7.74
N CYS A 569 2.34 -0.40 6.96
CA CYS A 569 3.53 -1.19 6.65
C CYS A 569 4.40 -0.52 5.55
N PRO A 570 5.74 -0.44 5.68
CA PRO A 570 6.62 0.22 4.71
C PRO A 570 6.43 -0.23 3.26
N GLU A 571 6.24 -1.53 3.04
CA GLU A 571 6.10 -2.14 1.71
C GLU A 571 4.66 -2.16 1.19
N ASN A 572 3.73 -1.46 1.82
CA ASN A 572 2.32 -1.52 1.41
C ASN A 572 2.11 -1.04 -0.02
N PHE A 573 2.85 -0.06 -0.53
CA PHE A 573 2.77 0.35 -1.93
C PHE A 573 3.05 -0.79 -2.92
N ARG A 574 3.70 -1.88 -2.49
CA ARG A 574 3.93 -3.11 -3.25
C ARG A 574 3.01 -4.27 -2.86
N ASN A 575 2.04 -4.05 -1.97
CA ASN A 575 1.08 -5.10 -1.67
C ASN A 575 0.17 -5.33 -2.88
N GLU A 576 -0.47 -6.49 -2.92
CA GLU A 576 -1.31 -6.88 -4.07
C GLU A 576 -2.53 -5.98 -4.30
N PHE A 577 -3.00 -5.26 -3.28
CA PHE A 577 -4.07 -4.28 -3.45
C PHE A 577 -3.56 -3.03 -4.17
N ASN A 578 -2.25 -2.80 -4.15
CA ASN A 578 -1.58 -1.60 -4.63
C ASN A 578 -0.69 -1.87 -5.86
N LEU A 579 -0.51 -3.13 -6.29
CA LEU A 579 0.21 -3.51 -7.52
C LEU A 579 -0.72 -3.81 -8.71
N GLY A 580 -2.03 -3.63 -8.51
CA GLY A 580 -3.02 -3.57 -9.59
C GLY A 580 -3.99 -4.73 -9.61
N PHE A 581 -5.26 -4.37 -9.75
CA PHE A 581 -6.23 -5.27 -10.36
C PHE A 581 -5.85 -5.36 -11.83
N GLN A 582 -5.37 -6.52 -12.28
CA GLN A 582 -5.26 -6.79 -13.70
C GLN A 582 -6.69 -6.73 -14.28
N TYR A 583 -6.96 -5.67 -15.02
CA TYR A 583 -8.19 -5.50 -15.78
C TYR A 583 -8.22 -6.42 -16.99
#